data_AF-A0A661ZPT6-F1
#
_entry.id   AF-A0A661ZPT6-F1
#
_cell.length_a   1.000
_cell.length_b   1.000
_cell.length_c   1.000
_cell.angle_alpha   90.00
_cell.angle_beta   90.00
_cell.angle_gamma   90.00
#
_symmetry.space_group_name_H-M   'P 1'
#
loop_
_entity.id
_entity.type
_entity.pdbx_description
1 polymer ?
#
loop_
_entity_poly.entity_id
_entity_poly.type
_entity_poly.pdbx_seq_one_letter_code
_entity_poly.pdbx_strand_id
1 'polypeptide(L)'
;MRKIMKVEYNVKRLSINKMPREKMIDGQVDKMNLSELVAVLIGKGNKYENVFTISERIINDYGSRTLLKETNPRKLNDNLKIGEVKSCKLIAAFELGRRFYSPNNQVKRLIRGPEDVFEYTKDMSTLVKEHFRGLYLNTKNYVIHDEI
;
A
#
# COMPACT_ATOMS: atom_id res chain seq x y z
N MET A 1 -31.92 -20.25 -41.75
CA MET A 1 -30.66 -20.17 -40.97
C MET A 1 -30.47 -18.74 -40.48
N ARG A 2 -30.62 -18.48 -39.18
CA ARG A 2 -30.51 -17.13 -38.60
C ARG A 2 -29.04 -16.74 -38.47
N LYS A 3 -28.64 -15.66 -39.16
CA LYS A 3 -27.30 -15.06 -39.12
C LYS A 3 -27.11 -14.43 -37.73
N ILE A 4 -26.26 -15.02 -36.90
CA ILE A 4 -25.94 -14.50 -35.57
C ILE A 4 -25.13 -13.21 -35.75
N MET A 5 -25.73 -12.09 -35.37
CA MET A 5 -25.13 -10.78 -35.37
C MET A 5 -24.11 -10.71 -34.23
N LYS A 6 -22.82 -10.81 -34.55
CA LYS A 6 -21.73 -10.55 -33.59
C LYS A 6 -21.82 -9.08 -33.18
N VAL A 7 -22.20 -8.84 -31.92
CA VAL A 7 -22.05 -7.52 -31.31
C VAL A 7 -20.57 -7.34 -31.02
N GLU A 8 -19.85 -6.70 -31.93
CA GLU A 8 -18.52 -6.17 -31.67
C GLU A 8 -18.64 -5.08 -30.62
N TYR A 9 -18.17 -5.36 -29.41
CA TYR A 9 -17.96 -4.33 -28.41
C TYR A 9 -16.85 -3.41 -28.93
N ASN A 10 -17.29 -2.31 -29.53
CA ASN A 10 -16.45 -1.16 -29.86
C ASN A 10 -15.88 -0.61 -28.56
N VAL A 11 -14.74 -1.16 -28.14
CA VAL A 11 -13.86 -0.52 -27.16
C VAL A 11 -13.35 0.74 -27.85
N LYS A 12 -14.12 1.83 -27.72
CA LYS A 12 -13.63 3.18 -27.99
C LYS A 12 -12.28 3.29 -27.31
N ARG A 13 -11.21 3.29 -28.11
CA ARG A 13 -9.83 3.62 -27.74
C ARG A 13 -9.84 5.06 -27.20
N LEU A 14 -10.28 5.21 -25.97
CA LEU A 14 -10.21 6.46 -25.23
C LEU A 14 -8.77 6.59 -24.75
N SER A 15 -8.02 7.45 -25.43
CA SER A 15 -6.65 7.87 -25.15
C SER A 15 -5.55 6.80 -25.30
N ILE A 16 -4.43 7.18 -25.91
CA ILE A 16 -3.15 6.45 -26.00
C ILE A 16 -2.47 6.32 -24.61
N ASN A 17 -3.24 6.44 -23.53
CA ASN A 17 -2.72 6.24 -22.20
C ASN A 17 -2.60 4.74 -21.94
N LYS A 18 -1.36 4.31 -21.71
CA LYS A 18 -1.04 2.94 -21.32
C LYS A 18 -1.89 2.52 -20.12
N MET A 19 -2.30 1.26 -20.08
CA MET A 19 -3.04 0.75 -18.93
C MET A 19 -2.18 0.87 -17.66
N PRO A 20 -2.75 1.05 -16.45
CA PRO A 20 -1.97 1.34 -15.25
C PRO A 20 -0.91 0.28 -14.94
N ARG A 21 -1.20 -0.98 -15.27
CA ARG A 21 -0.24 -2.10 -15.15
C ARG A 21 0.90 -2.00 -16.14
N GLU A 22 0.62 -1.62 -17.39
CA GLU A 22 1.65 -1.44 -18.42
C GLU A 22 2.55 -0.26 -18.03
N LYS A 23 1.96 0.87 -17.61
CA LYS A 23 2.68 2.04 -17.09
C LYS A 23 3.61 1.67 -15.92
N MET A 24 3.15 0.82 -15.01
CA MET A 24 3.96 0.29 -13.91
C MET A 24 5.10 -0.62 -14.37
N ILE A 25 4.84 -1.53 -15.33
CA ILE A 25 5.87 -2.42 -15.92
C ILE A 25 6.95 -1.62 -16.65
N ASP A 26 6.57 -0.51 -17.29
CA ASP A 26 7.49 0.40 -17.98
C ASP A 26 8.30 1.30 -17.03
N GLY A 27 8.24 1.06 -15.71
CA GLY A 27 8.99 1.81 -14.71
C GLY A 27 8.48 3.24 -14.47
N GLN A 28 7.25 3.56 -14.88
CA GLN A 28 6.70 4.91 -14.73
C GLN A 28 5.89 5.09 -13.42
N VAL A 29 6.20 4.30 -12.39
CA VAL A 29 5.46 4.28 -11.11
C VAL A 29 5.44 5.65 -10.44
N ASP A 30 6.56 6.38 -10.48
CA ASP A 30 6.68 7.72 -9.87
C ASP A 30 5.80 8.78 -10.54
N LYS A 31 5.34 8.51 -11.77
CA LYS A 31 4.43 9.37 -12.54
C LYS A 31 2.97 8.94 -12.44
N MET A 32 2.68 7.91 -11.65
CA MET A 32 1.32 7.43 -11.45
C MET A 32 0.63 8.22 -10.35
N ASN A 33 -0.58 8.70 -10.63
CA ASN A 33 -1.41 9.28 -9.59
C ASN A 33 -2.00 8.19 -8.68
N LEU A 34 -2.59 8.60 -7.55
CA LEU A 34 -3.12 7.65 -6.57
C LEU A 34 -4.22 6.74 -7.15
N SER A 35 -5.10 7.29 -8.00
CA SER A 35 -6.16 6.52 -8.66
C SER A 35 -5.58 5.46 -9.61
N GLU A 36 -4.48 5.74 -10.30
CA GLU A 36 -3.79 4.76 -11.15
C GLU A 36 -3.17 3.63 -10.31
N LEU A 37 -2.56 3.94 -9.16
CA LEU A 37 -2.03 2.93 -8.22
C LEU A 37 -3.16 2.05 -7.66
N VAL A 38 -4.28 2.65 -7.28
CA VAL A 38 -5.50 1.93 -6.85
C VAL A 38 -6.04 1.06 -7.98
N ALA A 39 -6.02 1.54 -9.23
CA ALA A 39 -6.46 0.76 -10.38
C ALA A 39 -5.62 -0.50 -10.60
N VAL A 40 -4.30 -0.43 -10.38
CA VAL A 40 -3.42 -1.61 -10.42
C VAL A 40 -3.84 -2.64 -9.38
N LEU A 41 -4.06 -2.22 -8.13
CA LEU A 41 -4.46 -3.09 -7.01
C LEU A 41 -5.80 -3.80 -7.27
N ILE A 42 -6.78 -3.05 -7.78
CA ILE A 42 -8.13 -3.57 -8.08
C ILE A 42 -8.11 -4.46 -9.32
N GLY A 43 -7.29 -4.12 -10.31
CA GLY A 43 -7.01 -4.91 -11.51
C GLY A 43 -8.04 -4.78 -12.63
N LYS A 44 -9.33 -5.02 -12.35
CA LYS A 44 -10.40 -4.91 -13.35
C LYS A 44 -11.61 -4.17 -12.83
N GLY A 45 -12.39 -3.60 -13.76
CA GLY A 45 -13.68 -2.99 -13.50
C GLY A 45 -14.72 -3.97 -12.91
N ASN A 46 -15.94 -3.51 -12.72
CA ASN A 46 -17.09 -4.37 -12.45
C ASN A 46 -18.02 -4.36 -13.68
N LYS A 47 -19.23 -4.92 -13.57
CA LYS A 47 -20.20 -4.95 -14.68
C LYS A 47 -20.70 -3.54 -15.07
N TYR A 48 -20.61 -2.58 -14.16
CA TYR A 48 -21.22 -1.25 -14.25
C TYR A 48 -20.18 -0.15 -14.55
N GLU A 49 -18.95 -0.31 -14.06
CA GLU A 49 -17.91 0.70 -14.06
C GLU A 49 -16.56 0.09 -14.48
N ASN A 50 -15.80 0.84 -15.28
CA ASN A 50 -14.42 0.47 -15.61
C ASN A 50 -13.48 0.71 -14.39
N VAL A 51 -12.26 0.16 -14.45
CA VAL A 51 -11.33 0.24 -13.31
C VAL A 51 -10.90 1.67 -12.98
N PHE A 52 -10.78 2.56 -13.97
CA PHE A 52 -10.39 3.95 -13.76
C PHE A 52 -11.48 4.72 -13.03
N THR A 53 -12.73 4.60 -13.47
CA THR A 53 -13.88 5.23 -12.84
C THR A 53 -14.03 4.76 -11.39
N ILE A 54 -13.87 3.46 -11.13
CA ILE A 54 -13.89 2.93 -9.76
C ILE A 54 -12.78 3.57 -8.93
N SER A 55 -11.55 3.60 -9.43
CA SER A 55 -10.41 4.12 -8.67
C SER A 55 -10.52 5.63 -8.39
N GLU A 56 -10.94 6.42 -9.37
CA GLU A 56 -11.17 7.86 -9.17
C GLU A 56 -12.27 8.09 -8.14
N ARG A 57 -13.37 7.34 -8.23
CA ARG A 57 -14.47 7.41 -7.25
C ARG A 57 -14.00 7.05 -5.84
N ILE A 58 -13.16 6.04 -5.70
CA ILE A 58 -12.58 5.67 -4.41
C ILE A 58 -11.76 6.82 -3.81
N ILE A 59 -10.95 7.50 -4.62
CA ILE A 59 -10.10 8.59 -4.12
C ILE A 59 -10.91 9.86 -3.83
N ASN A 60 -11.85 10.21 -4.71
CA ASN A 60 -12.61 11.45 -4.63
C ASN A 60 -13.75 11.37 -3.60
N ASP A 61 -14.54 10.29 -3.63
CA ASP A 61 -15.77 10.20 -2.81
C ASP A 61 -15.46 9.72 -1.38
N TYR A 62 -14.58 8.71 -1.25
CA TYR A 62 -14.24 8.17 0.07
C TYR A 62 -13.15 9.00 0.76
N GLY A 63 -12.31 9.66 -0.04
CA GLY A 63 -11.18 10.44 0.43
C GLY A 63 -9.94 9.60 0.73
N SER A 64 -8.80 10.01 0.19
CA SER A 64 -7.51 9.32 0.35
C SER A 64 -7.10 9.11 1.81
N ARG A 65 -7.34 10.10 2.68
CA ARG A 65 -7.02 10.00 4.12
C ARG A 65 -7.92 9.04 4.87
N THR A 66 -9.21 9.01 4.55
CA THR A 66 -10.18 8.08 5.15
C THR A 66 -9.85 6.66 4.73
N LEU A 67 -9.56 6.48 3.44
CA LEU A 67 -9.16 5.20 2.86
C LEU A 67 -7.92 4.61 3.55
N LEU A 68 -6.90 5.43 3.79
CA LEU A 68 -5.69 5.05 4.52
C LEU A 68 -5.93 4.61 5.97
N LYS A 69 -7.03 5.06 6.60
CA LYS A 69 -7.39 4.72 7.99
C LYS A 69 -8.40 3.58 8.09
N GLU A 70 -9.05 3.20 7.01
CA GLU A 70 -10.05 2.13 7.02
C GLU A 70 -9.36 0.78 7.25
N THR A 71 -10.02 -0.05 8.07
CA THR A 71 -9.55 -1.39 8.46
C THR A 71 -10.62 -2.45 8.24
N ASN A 72 -11.88 -2.05 8.01
CA ASN A 72 -13.00 -2.94 7.82
C ASN A 72 -13.35 -3.07 6.32
N PRO A 73 -13.09 -4.23 5.69
CA PRO A 73 -13.39 -4.43 4.28
C PRO A 73 -14.89 -4.45 3.96
N ARG A 74 -15.75 -4.87 4.91
CA ARG A 74 -17.21 -4.85 4.72
C ARG A 74 -17.72 -3.42 4.67
N LYS A 75 -17.29 -2.58 5.62
CA LYS A 75 -17.63 -1.15 5.64
C LYS A 75 -17.14 -0.44 4.37
N LEU A 76 -15.92 -0.75 3.91
CA LEU A 76 -15.42 -0.22 2.65
C LEU A 76 -16.31 -0.63 1.47
N ASN A 77 -16.68 -1.91 1.40
CA ASN A 77 -17.59 -2.43 0.38
C ASN A 77 -18.97 -1.78 0.45
N ASP A 78 -19.52 -1.55 1.65
CA ASP A 78 -20.85 -0.99 1.81
C ASP A 78 -20.93 0.45 1.29
N ASN A 79 -19.86 1.22 1.48
CA ASN A 79 -19.78 2.60 1.00
C ASN A 79 -19.48 2.67 -0.50
N LEU A 80 -18.61 1.79 -1.02
CA LEU A 80 -18.10 1.92 -2.39
C LEU A 80 -18.73 0.97 -3.40
N LYS A 81 -19.40 -0.10 -2.95
CA LYS A 81 -20.03 -1.15 -3.77
C LYS A 81 -19.07 -1.77 -4.80
N ILE A 82 -17.81 -1.98 -4.42
CA ILE A 82 -16.76 -2.50 -5.32
C ILE A 82 -16.61 -4.03 -5.25
N GLY A 83 -17.25 -4.70 -4.29
CA GLY A 83 -17.16 -6.13 -4.03
C GLY A 83 -16.17 -6.47 -2.91
N GLU A 84 -16.45 -7.55 -2.19
CA GLU A 84 -15.67 -7.96 -1.01
C GLU A 84 -14.20 -8.24 -1.34
N VAL A 85 -13.93 -8.97 -2.42
CA VAL A 85 -12.56 -9.33 -2.82
C VAL A 85 -11.70 -8.09 -3.07
N LYS A 86 -12.25 -7.08 -3.75
CA LYS A 86 -11.54 -5.82 -4.04
C LYS A 86 -11.35 -4.99 -2.78
N SER A 87 -12.34 -5.00 -1.88
CA SER A 87 -12.26 -4.32 -0.60
C SER A 87 -11.17 -4.95 0.28
N CYS A 88 -11.11 -6.27 0.39
CA CYS A 88 -10.05 -6.97 1.11
C CYS A 88 -8.66 -6.65 0.56
N LYS A 89 -8.50 -6.61 -0.77
CA LYS A 89 -7.22 -6.24 -1.41
C LYS A 89 -6.75 -4.85 -1.03
N LEU A 90 -7.65 -3.86 -1.06
CA LEU A 90 -7.32 -2.49 -0.67
C LEU A 90 -6.94 -2.39 0.80
N ILE A 91 -7.74 -2.97 1.69
CA ILE A 91 -7.45 -2.99 3.13
C ILE A 91 -6.10 -3.65 3.40
N ALA A 92 -5.80 -4.78 2.75
CA ALA A 92 -4.51 -5.45 2.89
C ALA A 92 -3.35 -4.58 2.40
N ALA A 93 -3.48 -3.92 1.24
CA ALA A 93 -2.45 -3.03 0.72
C ALA A 93 -2.17 -1.84 1.65
N PHE A 94 -3.21 -1.19 2.19
CA PHE A 94 -3.03 -0.09 3.13
C PHE A 94 -2.50 -0.55 4.48
N GLU A 95 -2.91 -1.72 4.95
CA GLU A 95 -2.36 -2.32 6.18
C GLU A 95 -0.87 -2.64 6.03
N LEU A 96 -0.44 -3.17 4.87
CA LEU A 96 0.98 -3.38 4.58
C LEU A 96 1.74 -2.06 4.60
N GLY A 97 1.22 -1.01 3.97
CA GLY A 97 1.79 0.33 4.06
C GLY A 97 1.90 0.81 5.51
N ARG A 98 0.82 0.70 6.29
CA ARG A 98 0.84 1.04 7.72
C ARG A 98 1.88 0.23 8.48
N ARG A 99 2.05 -1.06 8.20
CA ARG A 99 3.05 -1.90 8.85
C ARG A 99 4.47 -1.52 8.44
N PHE A 100 4.75 -1.35 7.16
CA PHE A 100 6.10 -1.00 6.70
C PHE A 100 6.57 0.37 7.17
N TYR A 101 5.64 1.32 7.28
CA TYR A 101 5.95 2.70 7.68
C TYR A 101 5.51 3.03 9.11
N SER A 102 4.88 2.08 9.83
CA SER A 102 4.61 2.27 11.25
C SER A 102 5.96 2.27 11.94
N PRO A 103 6.29 3.33 12.69
CA PRO A 103 7.55 3.38 13.40
C PRO A 103 7.65 2.26 14.46
N ASN A 104 6.56 1.53 14.76
CA ASN A 104 6.54 0.38 15.67
C ASN A 104 6.89 -0.98 15.02
N ASN A 105 7.03 -1.04 13.69
CA ASN A 105 7.27 -2.30 12.97
C ASN A 105 8.74 -2.52 12.59
N GLN A 106 9.55 -1.45 12.62
CA GLN A 106 10.86 -1.59 13.24
C GLN A 106 10.56 -1.72 14.72
N VAL A 107 10.84 -2.87 15.33
CA VAL A 107 10.60 -3.09 16.76
C VAL A 107 11.19 -1.87 17.48
N LYS A 108 10.35 -0.92 17.93
CA LYS A 108 10.83 0.15 18.80
C LYS A 108 11.25 -0.56 20.06
N ARG A 109 12.53 -0.86 20.14
CA ARG A 109 13.10 -1.55 21.29
C ARG A 109 13.08 -0.54 22.41
N LEU A 110 12.14 -0.74 23.30
CA LEU A 110 12.08 -0.04 24.56
C LEU A 110 13.27 -0.50 25.38
N ILE A 111 14.18 0.41 25.71
CA ILE A 111 15.31 0.11 26.59
C ILE A 111 14.86 0.37 28.03
N ARG A 112 14.64 -0.68 28.80
CA ARG A 112 14.34 -0.59 30.24
C ARG A 112 15.57 -0.80 31.10
N GLY A 113 16.55 -1.53 30.58
CA GLY A 113 17.76 -1.89 31.31
C GLY A 113 18.89 -2.34 30.38
N PRO A 114 20.04 -2.71 30.97
CA PRO A 114 21.22 -3.13 30.23
C PRO A 114 20.99 -4.39 29.38
N GLU A 115 20.09 -5.29 29.79
CA GLU A 115 19.73 -6.50 29.03
C GLU A 115 19.10 -6.15 27.67
N ASP A 116 18.26 -5.11 27.63
CA ASP A 116 17.63 -4.66 26.39
C ASP A 116 18.66 -4.04 25.44
N VAL A 117 19.67 -3.35 25.98
CA VAL A 117 20.79 -2.81 25.19
C VAL A 117 21.59 -3.96 24.58
N PHE A 118 21.96 -4.95 25.40
CA PHE A 118 22.69 -6.12 24.93
C PHE A 118 21.96 -6.89 23.83
N GLU A 119 20.66 -7.15 24.00
CA GLU A 119 19.85 -7.83 22.97
C GLU A 119 19.61 -6.96 21.73
N TYR A 120 19.68 -5.63 21.84
CA TYR A 120 19.64 -4.71 20.70
C TYR A 120 20.95 -4.73 19.92
N THR A 121 22.10 -4.71 20.60
CA THR A 121 23.44 -4.61 20.00
C THR A 121 24.14 -5.97 19.84
N LYS A 122 23.39 -7.07 19.94
CA LYS A 122 23.92 -8.44 19.92
C LYS A 122 24.67 -8.78 18.63
N ASP A 123 24.24 -8.18 17.53
CA ASP A 123 24.89 -8.29 16.22
C ASP A 123 26.35 -7.81 16.24
N MET A 124 26.69 -6.86 17.12
CA MET A 124 28.07 -6.33 17.26
C MET A 124 29.08 -7.41 17.67
N SER A 125 28.63 -8.51 18.28
CA SER A 125 29.49 -9.64 18.66
C SER A 125 30.14 -10.36 17.46
N THR A 126 29.61 -10.18 16.26
CA THR A 126 30.11 -10.82 15.04
C THR A 126 30.99 -9.90 14.18
N LEU A 127 31.18 -8.65 14.61
CA LEU A 127 31.94 -7.66 13.85
C LEU A 127 33.45 -7.89 13.98
N VAL A 128 34.15 -7.84 12.85
CA VAL A 128 35.61 -8.09 12.76
C VAL A 128 36.45 -6.89 13.23
N LYS A 129 35.83 -5.71 13.33
CA LYS A 129 36.45 -4.47 13.80
C LYS A 129 35.64 -3.87 14.94
N GLU A 130 36.31 -3.10 15.79
CA GLU A 130 35.63 -2.31 16.82
C GLU A 130 34.76 -1.24 16.17
N HIS A 131 33.52 -1.13 16.65
CA HIS A 131 32.55 -0.13 16.23
C HIS A 131 32.03 0.59 17.48
N PHE A 132 31.91 1.91 17.40
CA PHE A 132 31.28 2.72 18.42
C PHE A 132 29.85 3.00 17.99
N ARG A 133 28.87 2.51 18.75
CA ARG A 133 27.45 2.59 18.40
C ARG A 133 26.70 3.49 19.36
N GLY A 134 26.03 4.51 18.84
CA GLY A 134 25.23 5.44 19.63
C GLY A 134 23.73 5.15 19.50
N LEU A 135 23.08 4.86 20.63
CA LEU A 135 21.62 4.65 20.69
C LEU A 135 20.94 5.90 21.26
N TYR A 136 20.15 6.56 20.43
CA TYR A 136 19.40 7.75 20.85
C TYR A 136 17.99 7.34 21.25
N LEU A 137 17.58 7.74 22.45
CA LEU A 137 16.29 7.38 23.02
C LEU A 137 15.36 8.60 23.11
N ASN A 138 14.06 8.38 22.99
CA ASN A 138 13.07 9.39 23.36
C ASN A 138 12.73 9.36 24.86
N THR A 139 11.84 10.26 25.32
CA THR A 139 11.40 10.35 26.73
C THR A 139 10.70 9.11 27.28
N LYS A 140 10.32 8.17 26.41
CA LYS A 140 9.75 6.87 26.78
C LYS A 140 10.75 5.73 26.60
N ASN A 141 12.04 6.03 26.47
CA ASN A 141 13.15 5.10 26.26
C ASN A 141 13.06 4.22 24.99
N TYR A 142 12.33 4.66 23.98
CA TYR A 142 12.38 3.98 22.68
C TYR A 142 13.56 4.49 21.88
N VAL A 143 14.31 3.58 21.26
CA VAL A 143 15.33 3.92 20.26
C VAL A 143 14.67 4.68 19.11
N ILE A 144 15.14 5.90 18.85
CA ILE A 144 14.70 6.78 17.77
C ILE A 144 15.78 6.96 16.70
N HIS A 145 17.03 6.70 17.04
CA HIS A 145 18.16 6.71 16.12
C HIS A 145 19.26 5.77 16.62
N ASP A 146 20.00 5.20 15.68
CA ASP A 146 21.08 4.22 15.88
C ASP A 146 22.20 4.58 14.91
N GLU A 147 23.32 5.08 15.44
CA GLU A 147 24.51 5.49 14.70
C GLU A 147 25.64 4.47 14.86
N ILE A 148 26.44 4.27 13.81
CA ILE A 148 27.66 3.42 13.80
C ILE A 148 28.81 4.23 13.19
#